data_AF-A4ENI0-F1
#
_entry.id   AF-A4ENI0-F1
#
_cell.length_a   1.000
_cell.length_b   1.000
_cell.length_c   1.000
_cell.angle_alpha   90.00
_cell.angle_beta   90.00
_cell.angle_gamma   90.00
#
_symmetry.space_group_name_H-M   'P 1'
#
loop_
_entity.id
_entity.type
_entity.pdbx_description
1 polymer ?
#
loop_
_entity_poly.entity_id
_entity_poly.type
_entity_poly.pdbx_seq_one_letter_code
_entity_poly.pdbx_strand_id
1 'polypeptide(L)'
;MLYELTKAAHLVTLFVWIGGMVAVGLALRYPSSNFLTPLKAYDRTVTTPAMIAALLFGILLGVQGGWFSSAWLGGKIVLVLALSGLHGALVGRLRRAIWESPRDTKPGGRIFLPAGLVILTLIVLLVTLKP
;
A
#
# COMPACT_ATOMS: atom_id res chain seq x y z
N MET A 1 -9.61 17.50 18.63
CA MET A 1 -8.78 18.02 17.52
C MET A 1 -7.65 17.06 17.13
N LEU A 2 -6.82 16.59 18.07
CA LEU A 2 -5.71 15.68 17.76
C LEU A 2 -6.14 14.36 17.10
N TYR A 3 -7.24 13.76 17.55
CA TYR A 3 -7.78 12.53 16.97
C TYR A 3 -8.16 12.68 15.49
N GLU A 4 -8.89 13.74 15.15
CA GLU A 4 -9.28 14.01 13.75
C GLU A 4 -8.08 14.32 12.87
N LEU A 5 -7.07 15.04 13.39
CA LEU A 5 -5.81 15.27 12.67
C LEU A 5 -5.05 13.95 12.43
N THR A 6 -5.00 13.07 13.43
CA THR A 6 -4.38 11.74 13.31
C THR A 6 -5.11 10.90 12.27
N LYS A 7 -6.45 10.98 12.24
CA LYS A 7 -7.28 10.29 11.25
C LYS A 7 -7.02 10.81 9.84
N ALA A 8 -6.96 12.13 9.67
CA ALA A 8 -6.63 12.74 8.39
C ALA A 8 -5.22 12.34 7.92
N ALA A 9 -4.22 12.41 8.80
CA ALA A 9 -2.85 12.01 8.51
C ALA A 9 -2.76 10.53 8.10
N HIS A 10 -3.45 9.63 8.83
CA HIS A 10 -3.54 8.22 8.48
C HIS A 10 -4.13 7.97 7.08
N LEU A 11 -5.21 8.68 6.73
CA LEU A 11 -5.83 8.54 5.42
C LEU A 11 -4.92 9.06 4.30
N VAL A 12 -4.29 10.23 4.49
CA VAL A 12 -3.37 10.81 3.50
C VAL A 12 -2.21 9.84 3.23
N THR A 13 -1.58 9.31 4.27
CA THR A 13 -0.46 8.37 4.09
C THR A 13 -0.91 7.04 3.47
N LEU A 14 -2.11 6.56 3.82
CA LEU A 14 -2.71 5.38 3.17
C LEU A 14 -2.93 5.60 1.67
N PHE A 15 -3.47 6.75 1.25
CA PHE A 15 -3.68 7.03 -0.17
C PHE A 15 -2.38 7.20 -0.95
N VAL A 16 -1.38 7.88 -0.36
CA VAL A 16 -0.04 7.99 -0.97
C VAL A 16 0.58 6.61 -1.16
N TRP A 17 0.47 5.74 -0.15
CA TRP A 17 0.97 4.38 -0.22
C TRP A 17 0.28 3.57 -1.33
N ILE A 18 -1.05 3.57 -1.38
CA ILE A 18 -1.81 2.82 -2.38
C ILE A 18 -1.57 3.37 -3.79
N GLY A 19 -1.49 4.69 -3.95
CA GLY A 19 -1.16 5.33 -5.23
C GLY A 19 0.21 4.90 -5.75
N GLY A 20 1.21 4.83 -4.88
CA GLY A 20 2.54 4.31 -5.23
C GLY A 20 2.50 2.84 -5.68
N MET A 21 1.78 1.99 -4.96
CA MET A 21 1.59 0.59 -5.37
C MET A 21 0.92 0.44 -6.73
N VAL A 22 -0.10 1.26 -7.02
CA VAL A 22 -0.77 1.28 -8.33
C VAL A 22 0.21 1.71 -9.42
N ALA A 23 1.04 2.74 -9.18
CA ALA A 23 2.06 3.17 -10.13
C ALA A 23 3.07 2.05 -10.44
N VAL A 24 3.56 1.34 -9.42
CA VAL A 24 4.43 0.16 -9.60
C VAL A 24 3.71 -0.96 -10.35
N GLY A 25 2.46 -1.25 -10.00
CA GLY A 25 1.65 -2.27 -10.67
C GLY A 25 1.45 -1.99 -12.17
N LEU A 26 1.16 -0.73 -12.52
CA LEU A 26 1.01 -0.28 -13.91
C LEU A 26 2.34 -0.36 -14.66
N ALA A 27 3.44 0.10 -14.06
CA ALA A 27 4.76 0.05 -14.69
C ALA A 27 5.25 -1.39 -14.93
N LEU A 28 4.89 -2.33 -14.05
CA LEU A 28 5.17 -3.76 -14.25
C LEU A 28 4.27 -4.41 -15.31
N ARG A 29 3.07 -3.85 -15.55
CA ARG A 29 2.12 -4.33 -16.56
C ARG A 29 2.44 -3.80 -17.95
N TYR A 30 2.86 -2.54 -18.02
CA TYR A 30 3.22 -1.81 -19.23
C TYR A 30 4.65 -1.28 -19.08
N PRO A 31 5.65 -2.16 -19.15
CA PRO A 31 7.04 -1.78 -18.90
C PRO A 31 7.52 -0.78 -19.95
N SER A 32 8.02 0.36 -19.46
CA SER A 32 8.82 1.30 -20.25
C SER A 32 10.20 1.42 -19.61
N SER A 33 11.25 1.25 -20.42
CA SER A 33 12.65 1.16 -19.95
C SER A 33 13.08 2.38 -19.14
N ASN A 34 12.50 3.55 -19.43
CA ASN A 34 12.92 4.82 -18.85
C ASN A 34 12.18 5.17 -17.55
N PHE A 35 11.16 4.40 -17.15
CA PHE A 35 10.29 4.74 -16.03
C PHE A 35 10.52 3.90 -14.77
N LEU A 36 11.07 2.68 -14.90
CA LEU A 36 11.22 1.76 -13.76
C LEU A 36 12.22 2.25 -12.70
N THR A 37 13.36 2.81 -13.11
CA THR A 37 14.40 3.31 -12.19
C THR A 37 13.94 4.54 -11.39
N PRO A 38 13.39 5.60 -12.02
CA PRO A 38 12.79 6.71 -11.28
C PRO A 38 11.66 6.26 -10.34
N LEU A 39 10.82 5.32 -10.79
CA LEU A 39 9.72 4.81 -9.99
C LEU A 39 10.19 4.04 -8.75
N LYS A 40 11.28 3.27 -8.86
CA LYS A 40 11.89 2.62 -7.70
C LYS A 40 12.46 3.64 -6.70
N ALA A 41 13.04 4.73 -7.17
CA ALA A 41 13.50 5.80 -6.30
C ALA A 41 12.31 6.45 -5.57
N TYR A 42 11.23 6.76 -6.29
CA TYR A 42 9.99 7.28 -5.72
C TYR A 42 9.35 6.33 -4.69
N ASP A 43 9.32 5.02 -4.99
CA ASP A 43 8.78 4.03 -4.05
C ASP A 43 9.56 4.03 -2.73
N ARG A 44 10.90 4.12 -2.80
CA ARG A 44 11.77 4.15 -1.62
C ARG A 44 11.63 5.46 -0.81
N THR A 45 11.47 6.61 -1.47
CA THR A 45 11.47 7.91 -0.80
C THR A 45 10.08 8.42 -0.41
N VAL A 46 9.02 7.91 -1.04
CA VAL A 46 7.64 8.38 -0.82
C VAL A 46 6.73 7.24 -0.40
N THR A 47 6.66 6.16 -1.18
CA THR A 47 5.65 5.11 -0.98
C THR A 47 5.93 4.27 0.27
N THR A 48 7.18 3.86 0.47
CA THR A 48 7.61 3.09 1.65
C THR A 48 7.50 3.91 2.94
N PRO A 49 7.96 5.18 3.00
CA PRO A 49 7.71 6.03 4.16
C PRO A 49 6.22 6.27 4.42
N ALA A 50 5.41 6.43 3.37
CA ALA A 50 3.96 6.58 3.52
C ALA A 50 3.31 5.32 4.12
N MET A 51 3.72 4.12 3.70
CA MET A 51 3.31 2.87 4.34
C MET A 51 3.63 2.88 5.84
N ILE A 52 4.89 3.17 6.20
CA ILE A 52 5.33 3.19 7.61
C ILE A 52 4.50 4.21 8.41
N ALA A 53 4.31 5.41 7.87
CA ALA A 53 3.51 6.45 8.51
C ALA A 53 2.03 6.04 8.65
N ALA A 54 1.45 5.37 7.66
CA ALA A 54 0.09 4.83 7.74
C ALA A 54 -0.04 3.80 8.88
N LEU A 55 0.93 2.90 9.05
CA LEU A 55 0.95 1.96 10.18
C LEU A 55 1.08 2.68 11.52
N LEU A 56 2.00 3.64 11.64
CA LEU A 56 2.20 4.40 12.88
C LEU A 56 0.96 5.19 13.29
N PHE A 57 0.33 5.91 12.34
CA PHE A 57 -0.92 6.62 12.62
C PHE A 57 -2.07 5.66 12.90
N GLY A 58 -2.10 4.47 12.26
CA GLY A 58 -3.09 3.44 12.55
C GLY A 58 -3.00 2.91 13.99
N ILE A 59 -1.77 2.66 14.46
CA ILE A 59 -1.51 2.28 15.87
C ILE A 59 -1.95 3.41 16.80
N LEU A 60 -1.57 4.66 16.49
CA LEU A 60 -1.93 5.81 17.30
C LEU A 60 -3.46 6.01 17.41
N LEU A 61 -4.19 5.79 16.31
CA LEU A 61 -5.66 5.80 16.32
C LEU A 61 -6.25 4.67 17.18
N GLY A 62 -5.63 3.49 17.15
CA GLY A 62 -6.01 2.36 18.02
C GLY A 62 -5.85 2.71 19.50
N VAL A 63 -4.76 3.40 19.86
CA VAL A 63 -4.50 3.87 21.23
C VAL A 63 -5.51 4.95 21.63
N GLN A 64 -5.65 6.00 20.81
CA GLN A 64 -6.57 7.11 21.08
C GLN A 64 -8.04 6.67 21.15
N GLY A 65 -8.43 5.67 20.38
CA GLY A 65 -9.78 5.11 20.38
C GLY A 65 -10.03 4.03 21.44
N GLY A 66 -8.98 3.48 22.07
CA GLY A 66 -9.11 2.36 23.01
C GLY A 66 -9.61 1.07 22.35
N TRP A 67 -9.29 0.83 21.08
CA TRP A 67 -9.91 -0.23 20.27
C TRP A 67 -9.15 -1.55 20.23
N PHE A 68 -8.05 -1.70 20.97
CA PHE A 68 -7.21 -2.90 20.92
C PHE A 68 -7.91 -4.20 21.37
N SER A 69 -8.98 -4.10 22.15
CA SER A 69 -9.84 -5.23 22.53
C SER A 69 -10.91 -5.57 21.48
N SER A 70 -11.06 -4.77 20.43
CA SER A 70 -12.12 -4.95 19.44
C SER A 70 -11.71 -5.92 18.33
N ALA A 71 -12.56 -6.92 18.07
CA ALA A 71 -12.38 -7.85 16.94
C ALA A 71 -12.30 -7.13 15.59
N TRP A 72 -12.97 -5.98 15.46
CA TRP A 72 -12.90 -5.11 14.28
C TRP A 72 -11.48 -4.59 14.01
N LEU A 73 -10.73 -4.23 15.06
CA LEU A 73 -9.34 -3.79 14.90
C LEU A 73 -8.44 -4.95 14.48
N GLY A 74 -8.68 -6.15 15.00
CA GLY A 74 -7.99 -7.36 14.56
C GLY A 74 -8.14 -7.60 13.05
N GLY A 75 -9.36 -7.50 12.53
CA GLY A 75 -9.62 -7.59 11.08
C GLY A 75 -8.87 -6.53 10.26
N LYS A 76 -8.82 -5.28 10.74
CA LYS A 76 -8.03 -4.20 10.10
C LYS A 76 -6.54 -4.52 10.05
N ILE A 77 -5.98 -5.02 11.14
CA ILE A 77 -4.55 -5.32 11.22
C ILE A 77 -4.19 -6.40 10.20
N VAL A 78 -4.99 -7.46 10.09
CA VAL A 78 -4.77 -8.52 9.09
C VAL A 78 -4.75 -7.94 7.67
N LEU A 79 -5.71 -7.08 7.33
CA LEU A 79 -5.76 -6.44 6.00
C LEU A 79 -4.56 -5.54 5.73
N VAL A 80 -4.15 -4.72 6.70
CA VAL A 80 -2.99 -3.83 6.57
C VAL A 80 -1.71 -4.64 6.40
N LEU A 81 -1.52 -5.72 7.15
CA LEU A 81 -0.37 -6.61 7.00
C LEU A 81 -0.36 -7.31 5.62
N ALA A 82 -1.52 -7.74 5.13
CA ALA A 82 -1.65 -8.28 3.78
C ALA A 82 -1.26 -7.25 2.71
N LEU A 83 -1.69 -5.99 2.87
CA LEU A 83 -1.34 -4.90 1.97
C LEU A 83 0.17 -4.59 2.00
N SER A 84 0.79 -4.59 3.19
CA SER A 84 2.24 -4.45 3.36
C SER A 84 3.01 -5.58 2.68
N GLY A 85 2.56 -6.82 2.81
CA GLY A 85 3.13 -7.96 2.08
C GLY A 85 3.00 -7.80 0.57
N LEU A 86 1.86 -7.32 0.08
CA LEU A 86 1.63 -7.04 -1.33
C LEU A 86 2.58 -5.94 -1.85
N HIS A 87 2.79 -4.88 -1.09
CA HIS A 87 3.75 -3.82 -1.41
C HIS A 87 5.17 -4.37 -1.52
N GLY A 88 5.63 -5.14 -0.53
CA GLY A 88 6.95 -5.78 -0.58
C GLY A 88 7.13 -6.69 -1.81
N ALA A 89 6.10 -7.46 -2.17
CA ALA A 89 6.12 -8.29 -3.38
C ALA A 89 6.21 -7.47 -4.68
N LEU A 90 5.52 -6.33 -4.75
CA LEU A 90 5.61 -5.38 -5.88
C LEU A 90 7.01 -4.79 -6.01
N VAL A 91 7.60 -4.31 -4.91
CA VAL A 91 8.96 -3.74 -4.89
C VAL A 91 9.99 -4.80 -5.31
N GLY A 92 9.83 -6.04 -4.85
CA GLY A 92 10.68 -7.16 -5.27
C GLY A 92 10.60 -7.44 -6.78
N ARG A 93 9.40 -7.35 -7.38
CA ARG A 93 9.23 -7.48 -8.84
C ARG A 93 9.79 -6.28 -9.60
N LEU A 94 9.59 -5.05 -9.09
CA LEU A 94 10.17 -3.83 -9.67
C LEU A 94 11.69 -3.91 -9.70
N ARG A 95 12.32 -4.38 -8.61
CA ARG A 95 13.77 -4.60 -8.57
C ARG A 95 14.20 -5.58 -9.66
N ARG A 96 13.53 -6.72 -9.82
CA ARG A 96 13.87 -7.71 -10.87
C ARG A 96 13.69 -7.13 -12.29
N ALA A 97 12.59 -6.44 -12.55
CA ALA A 97 12.30 -5.85 -13.85
C ALA A 97 13.32 -4.78 -14.30
N ILE A 98 14.03 -4.14 -13.36
CA ILE A 98 15.11 -3.19 -13.69
C ILE A 98 16.39 -3.92 -14.14
N TRP A 99 16.63 -5.14 -13.65
CA TRP A 99 17.81 -5.94 -14.01
C TRP A 99 17.59 -6.86 -15.22
N GLU A 100 16.34 -7.22 -15.51
CA GLU A 100 15.97 -8.03 -16.67
C GLU A 100 15.92 -7.18 -17.95
N SER A 101 16.42 -7.74 -19.07
CA SER A 101 16.33 -7.08 -20.37
C SER A 101 14.85 -6.96 -20.79
N PRO A 102 14.40 -5.87 -21.44
CA PRO A 102 13.01 -5.67 -21.85
C PRO A 102 12.41 -6.79 -22.72
N ARG A 103 13.27 -7.63 -23.31
CA ARG A 103 12.91 -8.77 -24.17
C ARG A 103 12.52 -10.02 -23.38
N ASP A 104 12.96 -10.16 -22.13
CA ASP A 104 12.72 -11.34 -21.29
C ASP A 104 11.69 -11.08 -20.17
N THR A 105 11.22 -9.84 -20.05
CA THR A 105 10.33 -9.43 -18.96
C THR A 105 8.93 -9.98 -19.20
N LYS A 106 8.57 -11.06 -18.50
CA LYS A 106 7.18 -11.55 -18.48
C LYS A 106 6.27 -10.45 -17.90
N PRO A 107 5.09 -10.17 -18.48
CA PRO A 107 4.17 -9.15 -17.96
C PRO A 107 3.83 -9.40 -16.49
N GLY A 108 4.42 -8.60 -15.60
CA GLY A 108 4.10 -8.56 -14.18
C GLY A 108 2.82 -7.75 -13.94
N GLY A 109 2.45 -7.52 -12.67
CA GLY A 109 1.36 -6.58 -12.36
C GLY A 109 -0.08 -7.10 -12.49
N ARG A 110 -0.35 -8.14 -13.31
CA ARG A 110 -1.73 -8.65 -13.58
C ARG A 110 -2.58 -8.95 -12.34
N ILE A 111 -1.97 -9.55 -11.31
CA ILE A 111 -2.67 -9.92 -10.07
C ILE A 111 -2.68 -8.75 -9.08
N PHE A 112 -1.70 -7.86 -9.13
CA PHE A 112 -1.51 -6.82 -8.11
C PHE A 112 -2.47 -5.66 -8.23
N LEU A 113 -2.81 -5.24 -9.45
CA LEU A 113 -3.79 -4.17 -9.67
C LEU A 113 -5.18 -4.58 -9.14
N PRO A 114 -5.76 -5.73 -9.53
CA PRO A 114 -7.04 -6.16 -8.96
C PRO A 114 -6.92 -6.51 -7.48
N ALA A 115 -5.82 -7.12 -7.01
CA ALA A 115 -5.64 -7.41 -5.58
C ALA A 115 -5.60 -6.14 -4.73
N GLY A 116 -4.87 -5.11 -5.16
CA GLY A 116 -4.82 -3.82 -4.47
C GLY A 116 -6.18 -3.14 -4.42
N LEU A 117 -6.95 -3.22 -5.52
CA LEU A 117 -8.30 -2.67 -5.59
C LEU A 117 -9.26 -3.41 -4.66
N VAL A 118 -9.22 -4.76 -4.65
CA VAL A 118 -10.00 -5.58 -3.72
C VAL A 118 -9.64 -5.27 -2.26
N ILE A 119 -8.35 -5.15 -1.92
CA ILE A 119 -7.92 -4.81 -0.56
C ILE A 119 -8.40 -3.41 -0.17
N LEU A 120 -8.28 -2.41 -1.06
CA LEU A 120 -8.82 -1.07 -0.82
C LEU A 120 -10.33 -1.14 -0.54
N THR A 121 -11.09 -1.84 -1.38
CA THR A 121 -12.54 -2.01 -1.20
C THR A 121 -12.86 -2.68 0.13
N LEU A 122 -12.14 -3.75 0.50
CA LEU A 122 -12.32 -4.42 1.79
C LEU A 122 -12.00 -3.50 2.97
N ILE A 123 -10.93 -2.69 2.89
CA ILE A 123 -10.60 -1.70 3.91
C ILE A 123 -11.70 -0.65 4.04
N VAL A 124 -12.21 -0.12 2.92
CA VAL A 124 -13.31 0.86 2.89
C VAL A 124 -14.57 0.24 3.51
N LEU A 125 -14.98 -0.94 3.05
CA LEU A 125 -16.14 -1.65 3.59
C LEU A 125 -16.00 -1.89 5.09
N LEU A 126 -14.82 -2.30 5.55
CA LEU A 126 -14.58 -2.56 6.97
C LEU A 126 -14.56 -1.26 7.79
N VAL A 127 -14.18 -0.12 7.21
CA VAL A 127 -14.32 1.21 7.83
C VAL A 127 -15.78 1.68 7.85
N THR A 128 -16.54 1.48 6.78
CA THR A 128 -17.92 1.98 6.63
C THR A 128 -18.96 1.11 7.32
N LEU A 129 -18.76 -0.21 7.34
CA LEU A 129 -19.64 -1.20 7.97
C LEU A 129 -19.24 -1.48 9.43
N LYS A 130 -18.51 -0.54 10.05
CA LYS A 130 -18.16 -0.59 11.47
C LYS A 130 -19.47 -0.79 12.26
N PRO A 131 -19.60 -1.83 13.13
CA PRO A 131 -20.69 -1.87 14.09
C PRO A 131 -20.56 -0.73 15.11
#